data_AF-A0A523MJK7-F1
#
_entry.id   AF-A0A523MJK7-F1
#
_cell.length_a   1.000
_cell.length_b   1.000
_cell.length_c   1.000
_cell.angle_alpha   90.00
_cell.angle_beta   90.00
_cell.angle_gamma   90.00
#
_symmetry.space_group_name_H-M   'P 1'
#
loop_
_entity.id
_entity.type
_entity.pdbx_description
1 polymer ?
#
loop_
_entity_poly.entity_id
_entity_poly.type
_entity_poly.pdbx_seq_one_letter_code
_entity_poly.pdbx_strand_id
1 'polypeptide(L)'
;MKKRSRIIYFGILAVLMLSEMITSNFYSLVWPLKETAEIMGVSVSVERIRLIILIFLDAVPGAGALMAIHGYRRTEARRVGRLGVIVTTFGMLAYGCYQFWSATFQLGNMQGFVQLVGVVYALLGLAAWFIGGDLRQGLASTDPSMQSDPVSPP
;
A
#
# COMPACT_ATOMS: atom_id res chain seq x y z
N MET A 1 12.14 4.77 -15.14
CA MET A 1 12.18 5.58 -13.90
C MET A 1 13.43 5.25 -13.08
N LYS A 2 14.11 6.25 -12.50
CA LYS A 2 15.33 6.04 -11.69
C LYS A 2 14.98 5.37 -10.35
N LYS A 3 15.89 4.53 -9.82
CA LYS A 3 15.78 3.86 -8.50
C LYS A 3 15.34 4.82 -7.38
N ARG A 4 15.89 6.04 -7.38
CA ARG A 4 15.57 7.10 -6.40
C ARG A 4 14.08 7.47 -6.43
N SER A 5 13.48 7.64 -7.61
CA SER A 5 12.06 8.00 -7.74
C SER A 5 11.14 6.88 -7.23
N ARG A 6 11.53 5.60 -7.40
CA ARG A 6 10.78 4.45 -6.84
C ARG A 6 10.80 4.46 -5.33
N ILE A 7 11.98 4.66 -4.73
CA ILE A 7 12.13 4.77 -3.27
C ILE A 7 11.30 5.94 -2.73
N ILE A 8 11.30 7.09 -3.41
CA ILE A 8 10.47 8.24 -3.01
C ILE A 8 8.99 7.88 -3.08
N TYR A 9 8.53 7.25 -4.17
CA TYR A 9 7.14 6.85 -4.34
C TYR A 9 6.67 5.91 -3.21
N PHE A 10 7.38 4.81 -2.98
CA PHE A 10 7.05 3.90 -1.87
C PHE A 10 7.24 4.55 -0.50
N GLY A 11 8.17 5.50 -0.37
CA GLY A 11 8.33 6.30 0.85
C GLY A 11 7.10 7.15 1.15
N ILE A 12 6.54 7.81 0.14
CA ILE A 12 5.30 8.58 0.26
C ILE A 12 4.15 7.65 0.66
N LEU A 13 4.01 6.48 0.01
CA LEU A 13 2.97 5.52 0.41
C LEU A 13 3.14 5.03 1.85
N ALA A 14 4.37 4.70 2.27
CA ALA A 14 4.62 4.27 3.63
C ALA A 14 4.25 5.35 4.65
N VAL A 15 4.65 6.60 4.41
CA VAL A 15 4.29 7.73 5.29
C VAL A 15 2.80 7.94 5.30
N LEU A 16 2.15 7.96 4.14
CA LEU A 16 0.70 8.14 4.00
C LEU A 16 -0.06 7.10 4.84
N MET A 17 0.12 5.81 4.56
CA MET A 17 -0.62 4.75 5.25
C MET A 17 -0.33 4.72 6.75
N LEU A 18 0.95 4.76 7.14
CA LEU A 18 1.31 4.64 8.56
C LEU A 18 0.92 5.89 9.35
N SER A 19 0.87 7.06 8.70
CA SER A 19 0.35 8.27 9.33
C SER A 19 -1.16 8.18 9.52
N GLU A 20 -1.94 7.78 8.51
CA GLU A 20 -3.40 7.60 8.64
C GLU A 20 -3.76 6.58 9.72
N MET A 21 -3.01 5.47 9.79
CA MET A 21 -3.15 4.46 10.83
C MET A 21 -3.11 5.08 12.23
N ILE A 22 -2.14 5.97 12.49
CA ILE A 22 -1.88 6.54 13.81
C ILE A 22 -2.79 7.75 14.08
N THR A 23 -2.76 8.73 13.18
CA THR A 23 -3.36 10.06 13.43
C THR A 23 -4.85 10.09 13.16
N SER A 24 -5.35 9.25 12.26
CA SER A 24 -6.77 9.15 11.95
C SER A 24 -7.38 7.98 12.71
N ASN A 25 -6.99 6.75 12.35
CA ASN A 25 -7.78 5.58 12.72
C ASN A 25 -7.57 5.16 14.18
N PHE A 26 -6.32 5.07 14.64
CA PHE A 26 -6.00 4.72 16.02
C PHE A 26 -6.40 5.83 17.00
N TYR A 27 -6.11 7.10 16.66
CA TYR A 27 -6.54 8.24 17.47
C TYR A 27 -8.07 8.28 17.64
N SER A 28 -8.83 8.17 16.54
CA SER A 28 -10.30 8.19 16.58
C SER A 28 -10.87 7.01 17.37
N LEU A 29 -10.22 5.85 17.30
CA LEU A 29 -10.65 4.65 18.03
C LEU A 29 -10.53 4.81 19.56
N VAL A 30 -9.48 5.50 20.03
CA VAL A 30 -9.18 5.65 21.45
C VAL A 30 -9.89 6.86 22.06
N TRP A 31 -10.06 7.95 21.29
CA TRP A 31 -10.45 9.24 21.84
C TRP A 31 -11.85 9.71 21.36
N PRO A 32 -12.02 10.37 20.20
CA PRO A 32 -13.32 10.92 19.79
C PRO A 32 -14.26 9.90 19.13
N LEU A 33 -14.27 8.62 19.54
CA LEU A 33 -15.03 7.57 18.82
C LEU A 33 -16.52 7.90 18.65
N LYS A 34 -17.16 8.50 19.66
CA LYS A 34 -18.58 8.87 19.60
C LYS A 34 -18.84 9.98 18.60
N GLU A 35 -17.99 11.01 18.61
CA GLU A 35 -18.09 12.17 17.72
C GLU A 35 -17.83 11.73 16.27
N THR A 36 -16.84 10.86 16.04
CA THR A 36 -16.60 10.26 14.73
C THR A 36 -17.81 9.47 14.24
N ALA A 37 -18.42 8.64 15.10
CA ALA A 37 -19.61 7.88 14.72
C ALA A 37 -20.79 8.78 14.31
N GLU A 38 -20.99 9.90 15.02
CA GLU A 38 -22.00 10.89 14.69
C GLU A 38 -21.75 11.56 13.33
N ILE A 39 -20.50 11.98 13.06
CA ILE A 39 -20.09 12.56 11.77
C ILE A 39 -20.34 11.58 10.63
N MET A 40 -19.99 10.31 10.84
CA MET A 40 -20.15 9.26 9.84
C MET A 40 -21.63 8.83 9.68
N GLY A 41 -22.50 9.20 10.62
CA GLY A 41 -23.92 8.86 10.63
C GLY A 41 -24.19 7.40 10.98
N VAL A 42 -23.38 6.79 11.84
CA VAL A 42 -23.44 5.37 12.20
C VAL A 42 -23.43 5.16 13.72
N SER A 43 -23.72 3.93 14.16
CA SER A 43 -23.59 3.59 15.58
C SER A 43 -22.12 3.46 16.00
N VAL A 44 -21.84 3.73 17.28
CA VAL A 44 -20.49 3.62 17.87
C VAL A 44 -19.86 2.24 17.68
N SER A 45 -20.67 1.17 17.74
CA SER A 45 -20.20 -0.20 17.53
C SER A 45 -19.77 -0.45 16.08
N VAL A 46 -20.52 0.08 15.11
CA VAL A 46 -20.19 -0.01 13.69
C VAL A 46 -18.91 0.79 13.40
N GLU A 47 -18.81 2.02 13.90
CA GLU A 47 -17.61 2.84 13.68
C GLU A 47 -16.36 2.23 14.32
N ARG A 48 -16.49 1.63 15.51
CA ARG A 48 -15.39 0.90 16.15
C ARG A 48 -14.86 -0.22 15.25
N ILE A 49 -15.75 -1.06 14.72
CA ILE A 49 -15.36 -2.16 13.83
C ILE A 49 -14.69 -1.59 12.57
N ARG A 50 -15.27 -0.54 11.99
CA ARG A 50 -14.72 0.13 10.80
C ARG A 50 -13.30 0.64 11.04
N LEU A 51 -13.05 1.35 12.13
CA LEU A 51 -11.72 1.87 12.46
C LEU A 51 -10.70 0.75 12.69
N ILE A 52 -11.09 -0.34 13.36
CA ILE A 52 -10.21 -1.51 13.53
C ILE A 52 -9.81 -2.09 12.18
N ILE A 53 -10.78 -2.26 11.27
CA ILE A 53 -10.50 -2.75 9.91
C ILE A 53 -9.57 -1.79 9.17
N LEU A 54 -9.82 -0.48 9.24
CA LEU A 54 -8.99 0.54 8.58
C LEU A 54 -7.55 0.54 9.11
N ILE A 55 -7.33 0.38 10.42
CA ILE A 55 -5.97 0.25 11.01
C ILE A 55 -5.19 -0.89 10.34
N PHE A 56 -5.81 -2.06 10.18
CA PHE A 56 -5.15 -3.18 9.49
C PHE A 56 -4.92 -2.89 8.00
N LEU A 57 -5.91 -2.27 7.35
CA LEU A 57 -5.82 -1.90 5.94
C LEU A 57 -4.82 -0.78 5.67
N ASP A 58 -4.38 -0.04 6.69
CA ASP A 58 -3.26 0.89 6.60
C ASP A 58 -1.92 0.21 6.89
N ALA A 59 -1.85 -0.58 7.96
CA ALA A 59 -0.64 -1.24 8.40
C ALA A 59 -0.05 -2.15 7.31
N VAL A 60 -0.91 -2.93 6.63
CA VAL A 60 -0.50 -3.90 5.61
C VAL A 60 0.20 -3.22 4.41
N PRO A 61 -0.43 -2.29 3.68
CA PRO A 61 0.24 -1.61 2.58
C PRO A 61 1.37 -0.69 3.04
N GLY A 62 1.29 -0.07 4.22
CA GLY A 62 2.38 0.71 4.81
C GLY A 62 3.65 -0.13 5.03
N ALA A 63 3.51 -1.29 5.66
CA ALA A 63 4.61 -2.24 5.84
C ALA A 63 5.11 -2.80 4.51
N GLY A 64 4.21 -3.12 3.58
CA GLY A 64 4.55 -3.54 2.23
C GLY A 64 5.42 -2.50 1.50
N ALA A 65 5.10 -1.22 1.66
CA ALA A 65 5.86 -0.13 1.03
C ALA A 65 7.27 -0.02 1.63
N LEU A 66 7.42 -0.19 2.94
CA LEU A 66 8.73 -0.27 3.60
C LEU A 66 9.56 -1.46 3.10
N MET A 67 8.94 -2.63 2.91
CA MET A 67 9.60 -3.81 2.33
C MET A 67 10.07 -3.55 0.89
N ALA A 68 9.25 -2.88 0.07
CA ALA A 68 9.62 -2.48 -1.29
C ALA A 68 10.84 -1.54 -1.28
N ILE A 69 10.85 -0.53 -0.39
CA ILE A 69 12.02 0.36 -0.19
C ILE A 69 13.26 -0.44 0.18
N HIS A 70 13.13 -1.40 1.10
CA HIS A 70 14.23 -2.25 1.54
C HIS A 70 14.82 -3.05 0.36
N GLY A 71 13.96 -3.66 -0.47
CA GLY A 71 14.38 -4.39 -1.67
C GLY A 71 15.02 -3.52 -2.76
N TYR A 72 14.62 -2.25 -2.87
CA TYR A 72 15.36 -1.31 -3.72
C TYR A 72 16.72 -0.97 -3.11
N ARG A 73 16.82 -0.73 -1.79
CA ARG A 73 18.08 -0.34 -1.16
C ARG A 73 19.13 -1.45 -1.19
N ARG A 74 18.75 -2.70 -0.95
CA ARG A 74 19.66 -3.85 -0.87
C ARG A 74 19.34 -4.89 -1.95
N THR A 75 20.32 -5.17 -2.83
CA THR A 75 20.16 -6.12 -3.94
C THR A 75 19.83 -7.54 -3.46
N GLU A 76 20.41 -7.95 -2.35
CA GLU A 76 20.14 -9.22 -1.64
C GLU A 76 18.69 -9.35 -1.11
N ALA A 77 18.00 -8.22 -0.91
CA ALA A 77 16.63 -8.20 -0.41
C ALA A 77 15.55 -8.13 -1.52
N ARG A 78 15.90 -8.46 -2.77
CA ARG A 78 14.95 -8.42 -3.92
C ARG A 78 13.67 -9.21 -3.68
N ARG A 79 13.74 -10.40 -3.06
CA ARG A 79 12.56 -11.23 -2.74
C ARG A 79 11.62 -10.51 -1.77
N VAL A 80 12.16 -9.89 -0.73
CA VAL A 80 11.41 -9.08 0.24
C VAL A 80 10.78 -7.88 -0.45
N GLY A 81 11.54 -7.21 -1.33
CA GLY A 81 11.04 -6.11 -2.15
C GLY A 81 9.86 -6.49 -3.03
N ARG A 82 9.94 -7.63 -3.73
CA ARG A 82 8.86 -8.17 -4.54
C ARG A 82 7.60 -8.40 -3.72
N LEU A 83 7.74 -9.04 -2.55
CA LEU A 83 6.62 -9.25 -1.64
C LEU A 83 6.03 -7.91 -1.17
N GLY A 84 6.90 -6.94 -0.86
CA GLY A 84 6.49 -5.59 -0.49
C GLY A 84 5.61 -4.91 -1.55
N VAL A 85 5.99 -4.97 -2.82
CA VAL A 85 5.18 -4.41 -3.92
C VAL A 85 3.81 -5.10 -4.01
N ILE A 86 3.77 -6.43 -3.89
CA ILE A 86 2.52 -7.22 -3.94
C ILE A 86 1.61 -6.82 -2.77
N VAL A 87 2.15 -6.84 -1.54
CA VAL A 87 1.42 -6.50 -0.32
C VAL A 87 0.90 -5.06 -0.37
N THR A 88 1.71 -4.11 -0.84
CA THR A 88 1.27 -2.72 -1.04
C THR A 88 0.13 -2.64 -2.03
N THR A 89 0.28 -3.27 -3.20
CA THR A 89 -0.71 -3.21 -4.28
C THR A 89 -2.06 -3.76 -3.81
N PHE A 90 -2.06 -5.00 -3.31
CA PHE A 90 -3.30 -5.67 -2.91
C PHE A 90 -3.88 -5.09 -1.62
N GLY A 91 -3.04 -4.62 -0.69
CA GLY A 91 -3.50 -3.91 0.50
C GLY A 91 -4.26 -2.63 0.15
N MET A 92 -3.72 -1.82 -0.76
CA MET A 92 -4.36 -0.58 -1.23
C MET A 92 -5.65 -0.85 -2.03
N LEU A 93 -5.68 -1.91 -2.84
CA LEU A 93 -6.90 -2.33 -3.54
C LEU A 93 -7.97 -2.81 -2.55
N ALA A 94 -7.59 -3.62 -1.55
CA ALA A 94 -8.49 -4.08 -0.50
C ALA A 94 -9.04 -2.89 0.31
N TYR A 95 -8.19 -1.91 0.64
CA TYR A 95 -8.59 -0.64 1.25
C TYR A 95 -9.66 0.06 0.40
N GLY A 96 -9.40 0.25 -0.90
CA GLY A 96 -10.34 0.89 -1.79
C GLY A 96 -11.69 0.17 -1.87
N CYS A 97 -11.67 -1.16 -2.05
CA CYS A 97 -12.87 -2.00 -2.05
C CYS A 97 -13.65 -1.89 -0.74
N TYR A 98 -12.94 -1.89 0.39
CA TYR A 98 -13.57 -1.75 1.70
C TYR A 98 -14.24 -0.38 1.87
N GLN A 99 -13.59 0.70 1.47
CA GLN A 99 -14.19 2.04 1.53
C GLN A 99 -15.45 2.14 0.65
N PHE A 100 -15.45 1.55 -0.54
CA PHE A 100 -16.65 1.46 -1.38
C PHE A 100 -17.78 0.69 -0.70
N TRP A 101 -17.47 -0.48 -0.14
CA TRP A 101 -18.44 -1.29 0.59
C TRP A 101 -19.01 -0.53 1.79
N SER A 102 -18.13 0.03 2.64
CA SER A 102 -18.52 0.79 3.83
C SER A 102 -19.38 1.99 3.47
N ALA A 103 -18.99 2.76 2.44
CA ALA A 103 -19.77 3.90 1.98
C ALA A 103 -21.15 3.52 1.43
N THR A 104 -21.27 2.37 0.77
CA THR A 104 -22.53 1.95 0.14
C THR A 104 -23.52 1.34 1.15
N PHE A 105 -23.01 0.63 2.16
CA PHE A 105 -23.86 -0.18 3.04
C PHE A 105 -23.84 0.23 4.52
N GLN A 106 -22.92 1.10 4.93
CA GLN A 106 -22.76 1.46 6.34
C GLN A 106 -22.92 2.96 6.61
N LEU A 107 -22.48 3.83 5.71
CA LEU A 107 -22.41 5.28 5.97
C LEU A 107 -23.70 6.03 5.61
N GLY A 108 -24.03 7.04 6.43
CA GLY A 108 -25.14 7.97 6.16
C GLY A 108 -24.67 9.23 5.43
N ASN A 109 -23.88 10.07 6.10
CA ASN A 109 -23.62 11.45 5.63
C ASN A 109 -22.35 11.62 4.78
N MET A 110 -21.45 10.64 4.76
CA MET A 110 -20.09 10.78 4.18
C MET A 110 -19.82 9.84 3.00
N GLN A 111 -20.86 9.24 2.41
CA GLN A 111 -20.72 8.22 1.36
C GLN A 111 -19.84 8.69 0.18
N GLY A 112 -20.13 9.84 -0.41
CA GLY A 112 -19.42 10.31 -1.60
C GLY A 112 -17.93 10.59 -1.36
N PHE A 113 -17.61 11.21 -0.22
CA PHE A 113 -16.21 11.47 0.15
C PHE A 113 -15.44 10.17 0.38
N VAL A 114 -16.03 9.21 1.11
CA VAL A 114 -15.36 7.94 1.42
C VAL A 114 -15.17 7.07 0.17
N GLN A 115 -16.12 7.08 -0.77
CA GLN A 115 -15.94 6.43 -2.08
C GLN A 115 -14.78 7.04 -2.87
N LEU A 116 -14.69 8.38 -2.91
CA LEU A 116 -13.60 9.07 -3.60
C LEU A 116 -12.23 8.70 -2.99
N VAL A 117 -12.13 8.71 -1.66
CA VAL A 117 -10.93 8.24 -0.94
C VAL A 117 -10.61 6.81 -1.38
N GLY A 118 -11.59 5.91 -1.37
CA GLY A 118 -11.42 4.52 -1.82
C GLY A 118 -10.86 4.39 -3.24
N VAL A 119 -11.37 5.16 -4.20
CA VAL A 119 -10.85 5.21 -5.59
C VAL A 119 -9.39 5.65 -5.61
N VAL A 120 -9.06 6.74 -4.91
CA VAL A 120 -7.69 7.29 -4.89
C VAL A 120 -6.70 6.26 -4.36
N TYR A 121 -7.04 5.60 -3.24
CA TYR A 121 -6.19 4.55 -2.66
C TYR A 121 -6.05 3.34 -3.61
N ALA A 122 -7.12 2.89 -4.25
CA ALA A 122 -7.05 1.82 -5.24
C ALA A 122 -6.14 2.18 -6.43
N LEU A 123 -6.24 3.41 -6.95
CA LEU A 123 -5.40 3.90 -8.04
C LEU A 123 -3.92 3.98 -7.63
N LEU A 124 -3.62 4.42 -6.41
CA LEU A 124 -2.26 4.39 -5.85
C LEU A 124 -1.72 2.95 -5.73
N GLY A 125 -2.57 1.99 -5.39
CA GLY A 125 -2.25 0.56 -5.42
C GLY A 125 -1.86 0.09 -6.82
N LEU A 126 -2.67 0.42 -7.83
CA LEU A 126 -2.36 0.10 -9.23
C LEU A 126 -1.06 0.77 -9.69
N ALA A 127 -0.85 2.04 -9.34
CA ALA A 127 0.40 2.73 -9.64
C ALA A 127 1.60 2.04 -8.97
N ALA A 128 1.46 1.53 -7.73
CA ALA A 128 2.50 0.74 -7.06
C ALA A 128 2.84 -0.54 -7.82
N TRP A 129 1.85 -1.21 -8.41
CA TRP A 129 2.07 -2.39 -9.24
C TRP A 129 2.96 -2.10 -10.45
N PHE A 130 2.67 -1.01 -11.17
CA PHE A 130 3.44 -0.61 -12.35
C PHE A 130 4.83 -0.09 -11.99
N ILE A 131 4.91 0.79 -10.99
CA ILE A 131 6.17 1.39 -10.52
C ILE A 131 7.13 0.32 -9.97
N GLY A 132 6.58 -0.67 -9.25
CA GLY A 132 7.29 -1.80 -8.67
C GLY A 132 7.56 -2.97 -9.61
N GLY A 133 7.24 -2.83 -10.90
CA GLY A 133 7.31 -3.92 -11.89
C GLY A 133 8.69 -4.57 -12.03
N ASP A 134 9.77 -3.80 -11.88
CA ASP A 134 11.15 -4.30 -11.98
C ASP A 134 11.53 -5.24 -10.83
N LEU A 135 11.12 -4.92 -9.60
CA LEU A 135 11.26 -5.83 -8.45
C LEU A 135 10.41 -7.09 -8.61
N ARG A 136 9.21 -6.97 -9.19
CA ARG A 136 8.29 -8.10 -9.38
C ARG A 136 8.74 -9.07 -10.46
N GLN A 137 9.16 -8.54 -11.60
CA GLN A 137 9.61 -9.31 -12.75
C GLN A 137 11.04 -9.83 -12.56
N GLY A 138 11.75 -9.32 -11.55
CA GLY A 138 13.09 -9.77 -11.19
C GLY A 138 13.97 -9.76 -12.41
N LEU A 139 14.24 -8.57 -12.98
CA LEU A 139 15.03 -8.42 -14.20
C LEU A 139 16.17 -9.43 -14.21
N ALA A 140 15.97 -10.45 -15.03
CA ALA A 140 17.01 -11.28 -15.59
C ALA A 140 17.89 -10.33 -16.39
N SER A 141 18.74 -9.59 -15.70
CA SER A 141 19.97 -9.10 -16.30
C SER A 141 20.81 -10.35 -16.45
N THR A 142 20.63 -11.01 -17.60
CA THR A 142 21.66 -11.74 -18.31
C THR A 142 22.98 -11.06 -18.00
N ASP A 143 23.85 -11.75 -17.27
CA ASP A 143 25.20 -11.31 -17.08
C ASP A 143 25.93 -11.55 -18.42
N PRO A 144 26.28 -10.51 -19.19
CA PRO A 144 27.00 -10.71 -20.45
C PRO A 144 28.41 -11.26 -20.20
N SER A 145 28.90 -11.25 -18.95
CA SER A 145 30.22 -11.75 -18.58
C SER A 145 30.33 -13.28 -18.52
N MET A 146 29.23 -14.02 -18.74
CA MET A 146 29.25 -15.48 -18.89
C MET A 146 29.17 -15.97 -20.34
N GLN A 147 29.29 -15.08 -21.34
CA GLN A 147 29.69 -15.53 -22.68
C GLN A 147 31.19 -15.80 -22.63
N SER A 148 31.55 -17.02 -22.21
CA SER A 148 32.88 -17.57 -22.41
C SER A 148 33.29 -17.38 -23.87
N ASP A 149 34.44 -16.75 -24.08
CA ASP A 149 35.06 -16.65 -25.40
C ASP A 149 35.11 -18.04 -26.05
N PRO A 150 34.73 -18.18 -27.34
CA PRO A 150 34.93 -19.43 -28.04
C PRO A 150 36.43 -19.72 -28.08
N VAL A 151 36.83 -20.79 -27.38
CA VAL A 151 38.18 -21.35 -27.44
C VAL A 151 38.49 -21.64 -28.90
N SER A 152 39.44 -20.88 -29.46
CA SER A 152 39.93 -21.12 -30.82
C SER A 152 40.70 -22.44 -30.82
N PRO A 153 40.36 -23.41 -31.70
CA PRO A 153 41.12 -24.64 -31.83
C PRO A 153 42.50 -24.39 -32.47
N PRO A 154 43.48 -25.27 -32.17
CA PRO A 154 44.88 -25.13 -32.60
C PRO A 154 45.12 -25.27 -34.10
#